data_AF-A0A0F9GGL1-F1
#
_entry.id   AF-A0A0F9GGL1-F1
#
_cell.length_a   1.000
_cell.length_b   1.000
_cell.length_c   1.000
_cell.angle_alpha   90.00
_cell.angle_beta   90.00
_cell.angle_gamma   90.00
#
_symmetry.space_group_name_H-M   'P 1'
#
loop_
_entity.id
_entity.type
_entity.pdbx_description
1 polymer ?
#
loop_
_entity_poly.entity_id
_entity_poly.type
_entity_poly.pdbx_seq_one_letter_code
_entity_poly.pdbx_strand_id
1 'polypeptide(L)'
;MVFGNRGWDSGTGVAFSRNPSTGERSLYGEYLANAQGEDIVSGARTPKPIEELANDMPKLHSELTAASELLERHHRDLQDIEFTIESGKLYILQTRSAKRTAAAAVKAAVDMADEGMIERSEALCRVPAADLAQLLLPRFQEAAKRQALAEGRLLGRGLNASPGAATGRVVFDADAAAFADGSEPTILVRRETSAEDIHGIIAAAAVLTSRGGVTSHAAVVTRGLGKPAVVGCAALRIDPARRRMSVNGTDIDEGAIVSVDGFTGEVFAGAIETVQPNVAANGELSQLLAWADETPSLGVRANADTPADARQALTLGAEGIGLCRTEHMFFLPERLPFVRAMLTAAREVSEMERAVEEARHDLQEAAGDARTVARRRLRSAQERLAGSPQAHRFREALARLADFQRRDFAEILRAMDGRPVTIRLLDAPLHEFLPPYEELLQEVAVLRATLAGQAGGSPETLAEKEHLLETAKALHEFNPMLGHRGCRLGIAYPEITATQARAIIEAAFEVPDARPEIMIPLVGQVGE
;
A
#
# COMPACT_ATOMS: atom_id res chain seq x y z
N MET A 1 -30.54 -27.36 34.27
CA MET A 1 -29.40 -26.61 34.83
C MET A 1 -28.38 -27.61 35.28
N VAL A 2 -27.10 -27.33 35.03
CA VAL A 2 -25.95 -28.10 35.51
C VAL A 2 -25.00 -27.13 36.22
N PHE A 3 -24.29 -27.59 37.24
CA PHE A 3 -23.57 -26.77 38.19
C PHE A 3 -22.10 -27.20 38.28
N GLY A 4 -21.19 -26.35 37.82
CA GLY A 4 -19.74 -26.58 37.92
C GLY A 4 -19.13 -26.34 39.31
N ASN A 5 -19.94 -25.94 40.29
CA ASN A 5 -19.51 -25.49 41.63
C ASN A 5 -20.05 -26.37 42.78
N ARG A 6 -20.29 -27.66 42.53
CA ARG A 6 -20.77 -28.61 43.55
C ARG A 6 -19.65 -29.28 44.36
N GLY A 7 -18.40 -29.11 43.95
CA GLY A 7 -17.25 -29.81 44.51
C GLY A 7 -16.05 -29.76 43.58
N TRP A 8 -14.95 -30.37 44.03
CA TRP A 8 -13.70 -30.43 43.26
C TRP A 8 -13.74 -31.42 42.09
N ASP A 9 -14.77 -32.26 42.03
CA ASP A 9 -15.12 -33.13 40.89
C ASP A 9 -16.07 -32.44 39.88
N SER A 10 -16.26 -31.13 40.03
CA SER A 10 -17.10 -30.29 39.19
C SER A 10 -16.28 -29.11 38.66
N GLY A 11 -16.69 -28.54 37.53
CA GLY A 11 -16.03 -27.40 36.93
C GLY A 11 -16.77 -26.86 35.73
N THR A 12 -16.25 -25.79 35.14
CA THR A 12 -16.77 -25.19 33.90
C THR A 12 -15.60 -24.76 33.04
N GLY A 13 -15.80 -24.67 31.73
CA GLY A 13 -14.73 -24.29 30.81
C GLY A 13 -15.22 -23.87 29.44
N VAL A 14 -14.29 -23.28 28.70
CA VAL A 14 -14.42 -22.97 27.28
C VAL A 14 -13.27 -23.64 26.56
N ALA A 15 -13.58 -24.38 25.51
CA ALA A 15 -12.61 -25.12 24.72
C ALA A 15 -12.83 -24.89 23.22
N PHE A 16 -11.77 -25.00 22.45
CA PHE A 16 -11.73 -24.88 21.02
C PHE A 16 -11.21 -26.19 20.43
N SER A 17 -11.81 -26.66 19.32
CA SER A 17 -11.40 -27.91 18.68
C SER A 17 -10.01 -27.85 18.04
N ARG A 18 -9.56 -26.65 17.70
CA ARG A 18 -8.19 -26.32 17.29
C ARG A 18 -7.79 -25.01 17.95
N ASN A 19 -6.50 -24.72 18.00
CA ASN A 19 -6.01 -23.45 18.51
C ASN A 19 -6.54 -22.28 17.63
N PRO A 20 -7.34 -21.34 18.16
CA PRO A 20 -7.94 -20.25 17.37
C PRO A 20 -6.92 -19.18 16.93
N SER A 21 -5.68 -19.23 17.46
CA SER A 21 -4.59 -18.31 17.12
C SER A 21 -3.65 -18.89 16.06
N THR A 22 -3.31 -20.18 16.15
CA THR A 22 -2.35 -20.84 15.23
C THR A 22 -3.00 -21.76 14.21
N GLY A 23 -4.20 -22.28 14.50
CA GLY A 23 -4.89 -23.30 13.71
C GLY A 23 -4.43 -24.73 14.01
N GLU A 24 -3.48 -24.91 14.92
CA GLU A 24 -2.96 -26.24 15.30
C GLU A 24 -4.08 -27.15 15.81
N ARG A 25 -4.07 -28.40 15.33
CA ARG A 25 -5.05 -29.42 15.70
C ARG A 25 -4.79 -29.98 17.10
N SER A 26 -5.15 -29.19 18.10
CA SER A 26 -5.11 -29.55 19.52
C SER A 26 -6.28 -28.90 20.27
N LEU A 27 -6.77 -29.59 21.30
CA LEU A 27 -7.79 -29.04 22.18
C LEU A 27 -7.18 -27.85 22.92
N TYR A 28 -7.69 -26.65 22.66
CA TYR A 28 -7.19 -25.41 23.23
C TYR A 28 -8.25 -24.74 24.09
N GLY A 29 -7.90 -24.09 25.18
CA GLY A 29 -8.86 -23.37 26.00
C GLY A 29 -8.52 -23.42 27.48
N GLU A 30 -9.52 -23.16 28.31
CA GLU A 30 -9.34 -22.98 29.74
C GLU A 30 -10.53 -23.52 30.53
N TYR A 31 -10.28 -23.91 31.78
CA TYR A 31 -11.31 -24.34 32.71
C TYR A 31 -11.03 -23.89 34.14
N LEU A 32 -12.08 -23.91 34.96
CA LEU A 32 -12.01 -23.70 36.40
C LEU A 32 -12.73 -24.83 37.13
N ALA A 33 -12.04 -25.44 38.10
CA ALA A 33 -12.64 -26.39 39.03
C ALA A 33 -13.45 -25.66 40.11
N ASN A 34 -14.57 -26.27 40.52
CA ASN A 34 -15.49 -25.78 41.51
C ASN A 34 -15.89 -24.30 41.26
N ALA A 35 -16.45 -24.02 40.08
CA ALA A 35 -16.71 -22.68 39.56
C ALA A 35 -17.93 -22.66 38.62
N GLN A 36 -18.45 -21.47 38.30
CA GLN A 36 -19.45 -21.26 37.24
C GLN A 36 -18.90 -20.42 36.08
N GLY A 37 -19.59 -20.39 34.94
CA GLY A 37 -19.14 -19.67 33.74
C GLY A 37 -18.83 -18.18 34.00
N GLU A 38 -19.55 -17.55 34.92
CA GLU A 38 -19.27 -16.16 35.34
C GLU A 38 -17.86 -15.98 35.92
N ASP A 39 -17.31 -16.99 36.60
CA ASP A 39 -15.95 -16.92 37.18
C ASP A 39 -14.87 -16.90 36.09
N ILE A 40 -15.14 -17.53 34.93
CA ILE A 40 -14.24 -17.50 33.76
C ILE A 40 -14.32 -16.15 33.07
N VAL A 41 -15.54 -15.65 32.84
CA VAL A 41 -15.74 -14.38 32.11
C VAL A 41 -15.26 -13.18 32.94
N SER A 42 -15.46 -13.21 34.26
CA SER A 42 -15.06 -12.12 35.15
C SER A 42 -13.54 -12.05 35.38
N GLY A 43 -12.80 -13.15 35.17
CA GLY A 43 -11.37 -13.22 35.42
C GLY A 43 -10.98 -13.09 36.91
N ALA A 44 -11.93 -13.21 37.83
CA ALA A 44 -11.68 -13.10 39.28
C ALA A 44 -10.79 -14.23 39.81
N ARG A 45 -10.81 -15.39 39.13
CA ARG A 45 -9.92 -16.53 39.37
C ARG A 45 -9.16 -16.82 38.10
N THR A 46 -7.86 -17.06 38.22
CA THR A 46 -7.01 -17.46 37.09
C THR A 46 -7.47 -18.84 36.59
N PRO A 47 -7.95 -18.96 35.34
CA PRO A 47 -8.28 -20.25 34.75
C PRO A 47 -7.03 -21.11 34.55
N LYS A 48 -7.22 -22.42 34.52
CA LYS A 48 -6.18 -23.37 34.13
C LYS A 48 -6.27 -23.64 32.63
N PRO A 49 -5.15 -23.86 31.92
CA PRO A 49 -5.16 -24.38 30.56
C PRO A 49 -5.91 -25.71 30.49
N ILE A 50 -6.66 -25.95 29.42
CA ILE A 50 -7.46 -27.18 29.25
C ILE A 50 -6.62 -28.45 29.28
N GLU A 51 -5.34 -28.36 28.91
CA GLU A 51 -4.37 -29.46 28.98
C GLU A 51 -4.19 -30.00 30.41
N GLU A 52 -4.32 -29.15 31.44
CA GLU A 52 -4.26 -29.59 32.84
C GLU A 52 -5.44 -30.49 33.23
N LEU A 53 -6.57 -30.42 32.52
CA LEU A 53 -7.71 -31.30 32.75
C LEU A 53 -7.32 -32.77 32.51
N ALA A 54 -6.35 -33.04 31.64
CA ALA A 54 -5.81 -34.39 31.44
C ALA A 54 -5.17 -34.96 32.72
N ASN A 55 -4.62 -34.09 33.58
CA ASN A 55 -4.05 -34.47 34.87
C ASN A 55 -5.13 -34.51 35.97
N ASP A 56 -5.97 -33.49 36.04
CA ASP A 56 -6.98 -33.34 37.10
C ASP A 56 -8.13 -34.34 36.96
N MET A 57 -8.62 -34.55 35.74
CA MET A 57 -9.79 -35.39 35.42
C MET A 57 -9.62 -36.13 34.07
N PRO A 58 -8.71 -37.12 33.96
CA PRO A 58 -8.29 -37.71 32.68
C PRO A 58 -9.42 -38.32 31.84
N LYS A 59 -10.41 -38.94 32.51
CA LYS A 59 -11.57 -39.51 31.82
C LYS A 59 -12.42 -38.42 31.13
N LEU A 60 -12.67 -37.32 31.84
CA LEU A 60 -13.47 -36.21 31.34
C LEU A 60 -12.74 -35.41 30.27
N HIS A 61 -11.42 -35.27 30.37
CA HIS A 61 -10.61 -34.73 29.28
C HIS A 61 -10.78 -35.56 28.01
N SER A 62 -10.67 -36.89 28.11
CA SER A 62 -10.85 -37.80 26.97
C SER A 62 -12.25 -37.72 26.35
N GLU A 63 -13.29 -37.63 27.20
CA GLU A 63 -14.68 -37.41 26.75
C GLU A 63 -14.86 -36.06 26.04
N LEU A 64 -14.25 -34.99 26.57
CA LEU A 64 -14.31 -33.66 25.98
C LEU A 64 -13.57 -33.61 24.63
N THR A 65 -12.40 -34.24 24.52
CA THR A 65 -11.66 -34.38 23.25
C THR A 65 -12.52 -35.11 22.22
N ALA A 66 -13.13 -36.24 22.58
CA ALA A 66 -13.99 -37.00 21.68
C ALA A 66 -15.25 -36.19 21.26
N ALA A 67 -15.86 -35.45 22.18
CA ALA A 67 -16.98 -34.57 21.89
C ALA A 67 -16.58 -33.43 20.94
N SER A 68 -15.42 -32.82 21.17
CA SER A 68 -14.86 -31.76 20.32
C SER A 68 -14.61 -32.24 18.89
N GLU A 69 -13.99 -33.41 18.72
CA GLU A 69 -13.78 -34.04 17.40
C GLU A 69 -15.09 -34.42 16.71
N LEU A 70 -16.11 -34.82 17.46
CA LEU A 70 -17.43 -35.13 16.91
C LEU A 70 -18.11 -33.84 16.39
N LEU A 71 -18.06 -32.77 17.19
CA LEU A 71 -18.64 -31.48 16.83
C LEU A 71 -17.91 -30.85 15.63
N GLU A 72 -16.58 -30.90 15.59
CA GLU A 72 -15.78 -30.42 14.44
C GLU A 72 -16.13 -31.17 13.16
N ARG A 73 -16.25 -32.52 13.22
CA ARG A 73 -16.68 -33.32 12.06
C ARG A 73 -18.12 -33.05 11.63
N HIS A 74 -19.02 -32.85 12.60
CA HIS A 74 -20.44 -32.61 12.32
C HIS A 74 -20.65 -31.24 11.65
N HIS A 75 -20.04 -30.20 12.21
CA HIS A 75 -20.14 -28.83 11.70
C HIS A 75 -19.16 -28.54 10.56
N ARG A 76 -18.20 -29.45 10.31
CA ARG A 76 -17.12 -29.31 9.33
C ARG A 76 -16.39 -27.98 9.52
N ASP A 77 -16.14 -27.59 10.77
CA ASP A 77 -15.53 -26.30 11.12
C ASP A 77 -14.93 -26.33 12.52
N LEU A 78 -13.99 -25.41 12.78
CA LEU A 78 -13.39 -25.22 14.09
C LEU A 78 -14.48 -24.75 15.06
N GLN A 79 -14.66 -25.48 16.17
CA GLN A 79 -15.72 -25.20 17.14
C GLN A 79 -15.17 -24.50 18.38
N ASP A 80 -15.92 -23.51 18.86
CA ASP A 80 -15.88 -22.92 20.20
C ASP A 80 -16.97 -23.60 21.04
N ILE A 81 -16.58 -24.20 22.16
CA ILE A 81 -17.37 -25.16 22.94
C ILE A 81 -17.38 -24.71 24.40
N GLU A 82 -18.57 -24.43 24.92
CA GLU A 82 -18.77 -24.18 26.36
C GLU A 82 -19.26 -25.45 27.03
N PHE A 83 -18.64 -25.82 28.15
CA PHE A 83 -18.98 -27.05 28.86
C PHE A 83 -19.01 -26.85 30.39
N THR A 84 -19.72 -27.77 31.06
CA THR A 84 -19.75 -27.88 32.51
C THR A 84 -19.60 -29.34 32.91
N ILE A 85 -18.78 -29.58 33.93
CA ILE A 85 -18.64 -30.86 34.62
C ILE A 85 -19.42 -30.74 35.92
N GLU A 86 -20.41 -31.60 36.12
CA GLU A 86 -21.15 -31.70 37.38
C GLU A 86 -20.95 -33.09 37.97
N SER A 87 -20.32 -33.17 39.14
CA SER A 87 -20.09 -34.41 39.89
C SER A 87 -19.55 -35.55 39.03
N GLY A 88 -18.46 -35.27 38.29
CA GLY A 88 -17.80 -36.26 37.44
C GLY A 88 -18.47 -36.56 36.11
N LYS A 89 -19.45 -35.75 35.66
CA LYS A 89 -20.14 -35.93 34.38
C LYS A 89 -20.05 -34.67 33.51
N LEU A 90 -19.63 -34.86 32.25
CA LEU A 90 -19.50 -33.79 31.25
C LEU A 90 -20.86 -33.42 30.62
N TYR A 91 -21.09 -32.13 30.46
CA TYR A 91 -22.23 -31.55 29.74
C TYR A 91 -21.73 -30.48 28.79
N ILE A 92 -22.07 -30.58 27.51
CA ILE A 92 -21.86 -29.51 26.53
C ILE A 92 -23.05 -28.55 26.61
N LEU A 93 -22.77 -27.27 26.80
CA LEU A 93 -23.78 -26.23 26.97
C LEU A 93 -24.05 -25.49 25.67
N GLN A 94 -22.98 -25.17 24.95
CA GLN A 94 -23.04 -24.41 23.71
C GLN A 94 -21.91 -24.86 22.79
N THR A 95 -22.17 -24.80 21.50
CA THR A 95 -21.13 -24.87 20.47
C THR A 95 -21.45 -23.91 19.34
N ARG A 96 -20.42 -23.33 18.73
CA ARG A 96 -20.52 -22.44 17.57
C ARG A 96 -19.22 -22.47 16.78
N SER A 97 -19.24 -22.03 15.53
CA SER A 97 -18.01 -21.73 14.79
C SER A 97 -17.15 -20.74 15.55
N ALA A 98 -15.88 -21.09 15.77
CA ALA A 98 -14.99 -20.22 16.51
C ALA A 98 -14.55 -19.01 15.69
N LYS A 99 -14.42 -17.88 16.39
CA LYS A 99 -13.62 -16.76 15.90
C LYS A 99 -12.14 -17.15 15.97
N ARG A 100 -11.37 -16.77 14.96
CA ARG A 100 -9.99 -17.21 14.78
C ARG A 100 -9.18 -16.16 14.00
N THR A 101 -7.87 -16.24 14.09
CA THR A 101 -6.97 -15.40 13.30
C THR A 101 -6.96 -15.84 11.83
N ALA A 102 -6.48 -14.97 10.93
CA ALA A 102 -6.26 -15.32 9.53
C ALA A 102 -5.34 -16.55 9.37
N ALA A 103 -4.31 -16.66 10.22
CA ALA A 103 -3.36 -17.77 10.18
C ALA A 103 -4.04 -19.08 10.58
N ALA A 104 -4.84 -19.04 11.66
CA ALA A 104 -5.61 -20.18 12.09
C ALA A 104 -6.69 -20.59 11.08
N ALA A 105 -7.31 -19.62 10.40
CA ALA A 105 -8.30 -19.89 9.36
C ALA A 105 -7.68 -20.63 8.17
N VAL A 106 -6.53 -20.15 7.65
CA VAL A 106 -5.80 -20.80 6.55
C VAL A 106 -5.38 -22.21 6.96
N LYS A 107 -4.71 -22.35 8.10
CA LYS A 107 -4.26 -23.65 8.58
C LYS A 107 -5.41 -24.64 8.77
N ALA A 108 -6.47 -24.23 9.47
CA ALA A 108 -7.62 -25.09 9.71
C ALA A 108 -8.31 -25.51 8.40
N ALA A 109 -8.47 -24.59 7.44
CA ALA A 109 -9.10 -24.89 6.16
C ALA A 109 -8.28 -25.90 5.33
N VAL A 110 -6.95 -25.73 5.30
CA VAL A 110 -6.04 -26.66 4.61
C VAL A 110 -6.03 -28.02 5.29
N ASP A 111 -5.81 -28.07 6.60
CA ASP A 111 -5.79 -29.31 7.37
C ASP A 111 -7.13 -30.06 7.21
N MET A 112 -8.28 -29.38 7.29
CA MET A 112 -9.60 -30.00 7.12
C MET A 112 -9.83 -30.56 5.71
N ALA A 113 -9.28 -29.90 4.68
CA ALA A 113 -9.36 -30.41 3.31
C ALA A 113 -8.47 -31.64 3.10
N ASP A 114 -7.25 -31.61 3.65
CA ASP A 114 -6.32 -32.74 3.60
C ASP A 114 -6.82 -33.94 4.43
N GLU A 115 -7.55 -33.69 5.52
CA GLU A 115 -8.27 -34.69 6.32
C GLU A 115 -9.53 -35.23 5.61
N GLY A 116 -9.93 -34.66 4.47
CA GLY A 116 -11.14 -35.05 3.73
C GLY A 116 -12.45 -34.63 4.40
N MET A 117 -12.41 -33.72 5.39
CA MET A 117 -13.60 -33.17 6.04
C MET A 117 -14.31 -32.13 5.19
N ILE A 118 -13.57 -31.41 4.34
CA ILE A 118 -14.11 -30.43 3.39
C ILE A 118 -13.46 -30.58 2.01
N GLU A 119 -14.13 -30.07 0.98
CA GLU A 119 -13.54 -29.98 -0.36
C GLU A 119 -12.58 -28.78 -0.46
N ARG A 120 -11.64 -28.80 -1.41
CA ARG A 120 -10.72 -27.66 -1.65
C ARG A 120 -11.47 -26.37 -1.98
N SER A 121 -12.54 -26.48 -2.77
CA SER A 121 -13.44 -25.37 -3.11
C SER A 121 -14.10 -24.75 -1.86
N GLU A 122 -14.51 -25.59 -0.91
CA GLU A 122 -15.05 -25.15 0.36
C GLU A 122 -13.97 -24.48 1.21
N ALA A 123 -12.76 -25.04 1.29
CA ALA A 123 -11.64 -24.46 2.02
C ALA A 123 -11.33 -23.02 1.56
N LEU A 124 -11.34 -22.77 0.24
CA LEU A 124 -11.19 -21.43 -0.34
C LEU A 124 -12.26 -20.45 0.17
N CYS A 125 -13.52 -20.88 0.26
CA CYS A 125 -14.61 -20.05 0.75
C CYS A 125 -14.61 -19.83 2.27
N ARG A 126 -13.88 -20.65 3.04
CA ARG A 126 -13.80 -20.55 4.51
C ARG A 126 -12.84 -19.47 4.99
N VAL A 127 -11.91 -19.03 4.13
CA VAL A 127 -10.95 -17.97 4.46
C VAL A 127 -11.39 -16.67 3.78
N PRO A 128 -11.83 -15.66 4.54
CA PRO A 128 -12.17 -14.37 3.94
C PRO A 128 -10.96 -13.76 3.25
N ALA A 129 -11.12 -13.30 2.00
CA ALA A 129 -10.02 -12.71 1.23
C ALA A 129 -9.37 -11.51 1.94
N ALA A 130 -10.14 -10.73 2.71
CA ALA A 130 -9.62 -9.61 3.50
C ALA A 130 -8.67 -10.06 4.63
N ASP A 131 -8.83 -11.28 5.15
CA ASP A 131 -7.97 -11.81 6.21
C ASP A 131 -6.61 -12.27 5.64
N LEU A 132 -6.56 -12.71 4.38
CA LEU A 132 -5.31 -13.07 3.70
C LEU A 132 -4.35 -11.88 3.59
N ALA A 133 -4.86 -10.67 3.36
CA ALA A 133 -4.04 -9.46 3.31
C ALA A 133 -3.25 -9.25 4.62
N GLN A 134 -3.82 -9.63 5.77
CA GLN A 134 -3.15 -9.52 7.07
C GLN A 134 -2.00 -10.52 7.24
N LEU A 135 -1.98 -11.59 6.46
CA LEU A 135 -0.87 -12.55 6.45
C LEU A 135 0.34 -12.04 5.68
N LEU A 136 0.15 -11.04 4.81
CA LEU A 136 1.20 -10.44 3.99
C LEU A 136 1.83 -9.20 4.66
N LEU A 137 1.25 -8.72 5.76
CA LEU A 137 1.77 -7.58 6.51
C LEU A 137 3.01 -7.96 7.34
N PRO A 138 4.03 -7.09 7.42
CA PRO A 138 5.22 -7.30 8.24
C PRO A 138 4.88 -7.69 9.68
N ARG A 139 5.68 -8.59 10.27
CA ARG A 139 5.54 -9.04 11.67
C ARG A 139 6.87 -8.93 12.39
N PHE A 140 6.84 -8.81 13.71
CA PHE A 140 8.08 -8.98 14.48
C PHE A 140 8.52 -10.43 14.50
N GLN A 141 9.82 -10.66 14.41
CA GLN A 141 10.38 -11.99 14.62
C GLN A 141 10.11 -12.43 16.06
N GLU A 142 9.52 -13.61 16.26
CA GLU A 142 9.10 -14.06 17.61
C GLU A 142 10.25 -14.07 18.62
N ALA A 143 11.44 -14.53 18.23
CA ALA A 143 12.60 -14.58 19.11
C ALA A 143 13.01 -13.17 19.56
N ALA A 144 13.13 -12.22 18.63
CA ALA A 144 13.45 -10.83 18.92
C ALA A 144 12.38 -10.16 19.81
N LYS A 145 11.09 -10.46 19.56
CA LYS A 145 9.97 -9.95 20.36
C LYS A 145 10.00 -10.50 21.79
N ARG A 146 10.24 -11.82 21.97
CA ARG A 146 10.38 -12.44 23.30
C ARG A 146 11.56 -11.86 24.06
N GLN A 147 12.68 -11.61 23.38
CA GLN A 147 13.83 -10.94 23.97
C GLN A 147 13.49 -9.51 24.43
N ALA A 148 12.80 -8.72 23.61
CA ALA A 148 12.37 -7.37 23.98
C ALA A 148 11.48 -7.37 25.24
N LEU A 149 10.58 -8.35 25.36
CA LEU A 149 9.76 -8.54 26.56
C LEU A 149 10.61 -8.88 27.79
N ALA A 150 11.57 -9.81 27.66
CA ALA A 150 12.46 -10.21 28.74
C ALA A 150 13.37 -9.06 29.23
N GLU A 151 13.76 -8.16 28.32
CA GLU A 151 14.53 -6.95 28.61
C GLU A 151 13.69 -5.81 29.22
N GLY A 152 12.38 -6.01 29.38
CA GLY A 152 11.47 -4.99 29.93
C GLY A 152 11.23 -3.80 29.00
N ARG A 153 11.43 -3.96 27.68
CA ARG A 153 11.25 -2.88 26.69
C ARG A 153 9.79 -2.59 26.33
N LEU A 154 8.83 -3.34 26.88
CA LEU A 154 7.41 -3.09 26.65
C LEU A 154 7.01 -1.76 27.31
N LEU A 155 6.65 -0.79 26.47
CA LEU A 155 6.20 0.53 26.89
C LEU A 155 4.74 0.47 27.35
N GLY A 156 3.90 -0.25 26.61
CA GLY A 156 2.51 -0.41 26.97
C GLY A 156 1.71 -1.16 25.91
N ARG A 157 0.42 -1.26 26.17
CA ARG A 157 -0.54 -1.90 25.27
C ARG A 157 -1.74 -0.97 25.06
N GLY A 158 -2.06 -0.72 23.79
CA GLY A 158 -3.27 -0.04 23.36
C GLY A 158 -4.22 -0.99 22.63
N LEU A 159 -5.16 -0.41 21.89
CA LEU A 159 -6.08 -1.12 21.02
C LEU A 159 -5.39 -1.37 19.66
N ASN A 160 -5.47 -2.59 19.17
CA ASN A 160 -5.01 -3.01 17.84
C ASN A 160 -5.95 -2.45 16.75
N ALA A 161 -5.74 -1.20 16.35
CA ALA A 161 -6.61 -0.51 15.40
C ALA A 161 -6.45 -1.03 13.97
N SER A 162 -5.21 -1.29 13.57
CA SER A 162 -4.84 -1.75 12.24
C SER A 162 -3.63 -2.68 12.31
N PRO A 163 -3.69 -3.87 11.69
CA PRO A 163 -2.67 -4.92 11.81
C PRO A 163 -1.35 -4.55 11.12
N GLY A 164 -0.29 -5.33 11.42
CA GLY A 164 1.07 -5.13 10.91
C GLY A 164 2.07 -4.72 12.00
N ALA A 165 3.36 -4.85 11.73
CA ALA A 165 4.44 -4.45 12.63
C ALA A 165 5.36 -3.46 11.95
N ALA A 166 5.78 -2.41 12.66
CA ALA A 166 6.73 -1.44 12.15
C ALA A 166 7.67 -0.94 13.25
N THR A 167 8.91 -0.68 12.85
CA THR A 167 9.94 -0.05 13.68
C THR A 167 10.41 1.22 13.01
N GLY A 168 10.55 2.29 13.77
CA GLY A 168 10.99 3.56 13.21
C GLY A 168 11.27 4.62 14.27
N ARG A 169 11.78 5.76 13.81
CA ARG A 169 12.00 6.95 14.64
C ARG A 169 10.69 7.60 15.02
N VAL A 170 10.53 7.95 16.28
CA VAL A 170 9.37 8.69 16.76
C VAL A 170 9.38 10.11 16.20
N VAL A 171 8.24 10.54 15.66
CA VAL A 171 7.94 11.93 15.28
C VAL A 171 6.61 12.34 15.90
N PHE A 172 6.51 13.57 16.40
CA PHE A 172 5.30 14.05 17.11
C PHE A 172 4.39 14.94 16.26
N ASP A 173 4.80 15.17 15.01
CA ASP A 173 4.19 16.10 14.08
C ASP A 173 4.02 15.45 12.69
N ALA A 174 2.89 15.77 12.03
CA ALA A 174 2.54 15.17 10.74
C ALA A 174 3.43 15.65 9.60
N ASP A 175 3.85 16.93 9.62
CA ASP A 175 4.78 17.48 8.63
C ASP A 175 6.14 16.81 8.78
N ALA A 176 6.62 16.63 10.02
CA ALA A 176 7.88 15.92 10.27
C ALA A 176 7.87 14.49 9.72
N ALA A 177 6.73 13.79 9.79
CA ALA A 177 6.58 12.48 9.16
C ALA A 177 6.60 12.56 7.62
N ALA A 178 5.90 13.54 7.04
CA ALA A 178 5.76 13.71 5.60
C ALA A 178 7.03 14.19 4.88
N PHE A 179 7.84 15.02 5.54
CA PHE A 179 9.09 15.57 5.01
C PHE A 179 10.33 14.77 5.42
N ALA A 180 10.16 13.60 6.03
CA ALA A 180 11.27 12.69 6.26
C ALA A 180 11.87 12.28 4.90
N ASP A 181 13.20 12.22 4.82
CA ASP A 181 13.94 11.88 3.58
C ASP A 181 13.74 10.43 3.11
N GLY A 182 12.96 9.63 3.84
CA GLY A 182 12.64 8.24 3.54
C GLY A 182 13.78 7.27 3.83
N SER A 183 14.95 7.74 4.29
CA SER A 183 16.09 6.88 4.61
C SER A 183 15.83 6.00 5.82
N GLU A 184 15.02 6.48 6.76
CA GLU A 184 14.61 5.74 7.95
C GLU A 184 13.09 5.83 8.17
N PRO A 185 12.43 4.71 8.49
CA PRO A 185 10.99 4.70 8.77
C PRO A 185 10.65 5.57 9.99
N THR A 186 9.50 6.24 9.95
CA THR A 186 9.00 7.07 11.06
C THR A 186 7.76 6.47 11.71
N ILE A 187 7.59 6.70 13.01
CA ILE A 187 6.40 6.33 13.79
C ILE A 187 5.73 7.63 14.22
N LEU A 188 4.54 7.90 13.68
CA LEU A 188 3.78 9.10 14.03
C LEU A 188 3.11 8.91 15.39
N VAL A 189 3.57 9.67 16.39
CA VAL A 189 3.08 9.61 17.77
C VAL A 189 2.24 10.84 18.08
N ARG A 190 0.94 10.64 18.33
CA ARG A 190 0.00 11.75 18.59
C ARG A 190 -0.84 11.48 19.81
N ARG A 191 -1.39 12.51 20.45
CA ARG A 191 -2.40 12.31 21.51
C ARG A 191 -3.67 11.71 20.92
N GLU A 192 -4.11 12.32 19.84
CA GLU A 192 -5.18 11.91 18.94
C GLU A 192 -4.84 12.49 17.56
N THR A 193 -5.37 11.91 16.49
CA THR A 193 -5.17 12.43 15.12
C THR A 193 -6.42 13.17 14.63
N SER A 194 -6.25 14.14 13.75
CA SER A 194 -7.33 14.81 13.00
C SER A 194 -7.15 14.64 11.49
N ALA A 195 -8.10 15.17 10.71
CA ALA A 195 -8.02 15.18 9.25
C ALA A 195 -6.79 15.95 8.71
N GLU A 196 -6.22 16.87 9.50
CA GLU A 196 -5.00 17.60 9.14
C GLU A 196 -3.76 16.70 9.21
N ASP A 197 -3.79 15.57 9.92
CA ASP A 197 -2.63 14.68 10.07
C ASP A 197 -2.51 13.65 8.91
N ILE A 198 -3.39 13.69 7.91
CA ILE A 198 -3.50 12.63 6.87
C ILE A 198 -2.20 12.42 6.10
N HIS A 199 -1.52 13.49 5.67
CA HIS A 199 -0.26 13.40 4.94
C HIS A 199 0.83 12.74 5.78
N GLY A 200 0.91 13.08 7.06
CA GLY A 200 1.83 12.44 8.00
C GLY A 200 1.52 10.96 8.22
N ILE A 201 0.24 10.60 8.31
CA ILE A 201 -0.20 9.19 8.40
C ILE A 201 0.20 8.43 7.13
N ILE A 202 0.03 9.02 5.94
CA ILE A 202 0.40 8.42 4.65
C ILE A 202 1.93 8.26 4.51
N ALA A 203 2.74 9.07 5.19
CA ALA A 203 4.19 8.93 5.16
C ALA A 203 4.73 7.97 6.25
N ALA A 204 4.18 7.97 7.46
CA ALA A 204 4.71 7.21 8.60
C ALA A 204 4.58 5.68 8.44
N ALA A 205 5.57 4.91 8.90
CA ALA A 205 5.52 3.46 8.88
C ALA A 205 4.46 2.86 9.83
N ALA A 206 4.15 3.55 10.93
CA ALA A 206 3.04 3.22 11.82
C ALA A 206 2.51 4.45 12.54
N VAL A 207 1.31 4.32 13.11
CA VAL A 207 0.68 5.35 13.94
C VAL A 207 0.49 4.85 15.36
N LEU A 208 0.82 5.69 16.34
CA LEU A 208 0.64 5.42 17.75
C LEU A 208 -0.11 6.58 18.42
N THR A 209 -1.21 6.29 19.11
CA THR A 209 -1.93 7.30 19.88
C THR A 209 -2.17 6.94 21.34
N SER A 210 -2.12 7.93 22.23
CA SER A 210 -2.45 7.75 23.64
C SER A 210 -3.96 7.77 23.93
N ARG A 211 -4.76 8.36 23.04
CA ARG A 211 -6.23 8.39 23.09
C ARG A 211 -6.84 7.89 21.78
N GLY A 212 -8.12 7.53 21.84
CA GLY A 212 -8.89 7.06 20.70
C GLY A 212 -9.27 5.59 20.82
N GLY A 213 -10.49 5.26 20.40
CA GLY A 213 -10.98 3.89 20.29
C GLY A 213 -10.74 3.27 18.90
N VAL A 214 -11.24 2.06 18.70
CA VAL A 214 -11.19 1.33 17.41
C VAL A 214 -11.94 2.02 16.24
N THR A 215 -12.76 3.04 16.57
CA THR A 215 -13.50 3.90 15.64
C THR A 215 -12.94 5.33 15.57
N SER A 216 -11.81 5.61 16.24
CA SER A 216 -11.17 6.93 16.17
C SER A 216 -10.66 7.23 14.76
N HIS A 217 -10.43 8.51 14.46
CA HIS A 217 -9.88 8.95 13.17
C HIS A 217 -8.63 8.15 12.77
N ALA A 218 -7.65 8.02 13.68
CA ALA A 218 -6.45 7.23 13.47
C ALA A 218 -6.77 5.79 13.07
N ALA A 219 -7.70 5.14 13.79
CA ALA A 219 -8.06 3.75 13.55
C ALA A 219 -8.77 3.53 12.21
N VAL A 220 -9.65 4.46 11.80
CA VAL A 220 -10.38 4.38 10.53
C VAL A 220 -9.43 4.60 9.35
N VAL A 221 -8.61 5.65 9.41
CA VAL A 221 -7.70 6.03 8.32
C VAL A 221 -6.60 4.98 8.13
N THR A 222 -5.94 4.57 9.21
CA THR A 222 -4.84 3.59 9.13
C THR A 222 -5.30 2.22 8.63
N ARG A 223 -6.52 1.79 9.00
CA ARG A 223 -7.13 0.56 8.46
C ARG A 223 -7.41 0.65 6.96
N GLY A 224 -7.92 1.80 6.51
CA GLY A 224 -8.13 2.05 5.07
C GLY A 224 -6.84 2.07 4.26
N LEU A 225 -5.74 2.52 4.87
CA LEU A 225 -4.41 2.58 4.26
C LEU A 225 -3.56 1.31 4.46
N GLY A 226 -4.04 0.33 5.24
CA GLY A 226 -3.27 -0.87 5.58
C GLY A 226 -2.01 -0.61 6.42
N LYS A 227 -1.97 0.49 7.19
CA LYS A 227 -0.82 0.86 8.01
C LYS A 227 -0.95 0.33 9.44
N PRO A 228 0.13 -0.21 10.04
CA PRO A 228 0.13 -0.62 11.44
C PRO A 228 -0.31 0.52 12.37
N ALA A 229 -1.24 0.25 13.28
CA ALA A 229 -1.68 1.25 14.23
C ALA A 229 -2.09 0.68 15.60
N VAL A 230 -1.58 1.34 16.63
CA VAL A 230 -1.99 1.13 18.03
C VAL A 230 -2.61 2.42 18.55
N VAL A 231 -3.87 2.39 18.95
CA VAL A 231 -4.60 3.57 19.42
C VAL A 231 -5.01 3.43 20.88
N GLY A 232 -5.17 4.56 21.56
CA GLY A 232 -5.66 4.55 22.94
C GLY A 232 -4.71 3.88 23.95
N CYS A 233 -3.40 3.94 23.71
CA CYS A 233 -2.40 3.44 24.64
C CYS A 233 -2.27 4.39 25.85
N ALA A 234 -3.20 4.26 26.81
CA ALA A 234 -3.37 5.18 27.94
C ALA A 234 -2.15 5.27 28.89
N ALA A 235 -1.27 4.28 28.84
CA ALA A 235 0.02 4.26 29.55
C ALA A 235 0.96 5.38 29.07
N LEU A 236 0.85 5.80 27.80
CA LEU A 236 1.69 6.83 27.23
C LEU A 236 1.20 8.23 27.61
N ARG A 237 2.12 9.06 28.09
CA ARG A 237 1.92 10.50 28.29
C ARG A 237 2.69 11.24 27.21
N ILE A 238 1.98 11.80 26.23
CA ILE A 238 2.58 12.50 25.09
C ILE A 238 2.53 14.00 25.33
N ASP A 239 3.68 14.65 25.26
CA ASP A 239 3.85 16.11 25.32
C ASP A 239 4.37 16.61 23.95
N PRO A 240 3.45 17.05 23.05
CA PRO A 240 3.84 17.50 21.72
C PRO A 240 4.72 18.75 21.74
N ALA A 241 4.56 19.64 22.74
CA ALA A 241 5.33 20.88 22.83
C ALA A 241 6.81 20.60 23.15
N ARG A 242 7.07 19.57 23.95
CA ARG A 242 8.43 19.10 24.25
C ARG A 242 8.94 18.02 23.30
N ARG A 243 8.13 17.58 22.35
CA ARG A 243 8.47 16.50 21.40
C ARG A 243 8.98 15.26 22.14
N ARG A 244 8.19 14.83 23.14
CA ARG A 244 8.51 13.74 24.05
C ARG A 244 7.27 12.94 24.40
N MET A 245 7.43 11.63 24.58
CA MET A 245 6.47 10.81 25.31
C MET A 245 7.12 10.14 26.51
N SER A 246 6.33 9.86 27.54
CA SER A 246 6.80 9.17 28.73
C SER A 246 5.87 8.03 29.16
N VAL A 247 6.46 7.00 29.73
CA VAL A 247 5.74 5.84 30.28
C VAL A 247 6.53 5.20 31.41
N ASN A 248 5.88 4.95 32.55
CA ASN A 248 6.48 4.32 33.73
C ASN A 248 7.85 4.93 34.15
N GLY A 249 8.02 6.26 33.99
CA GLY A 249 9.26 6.97 34.32
C GLY A 249 10.37 6.90 33.25
N THR A 250 10.11 6.28 32.10
CA THR A 250 10.99 6.29 30.92
C THR A 250 10.53 7.41 29.98
N ASP A 251 11.46 8.29 29.60
CA ASP A 251 11.22 9.35 28.62
C ASP A 251 11.78 8.94 27.25
N ILE A 252 10.99 9.17 26.21
CA ILE A 252 11.32 8.89 24.80
C ILE A 252 11.18 10.20 24.03
N ASP A 253 12.32 10.74 23.61
CA ASP A 253 12.42 11.95 22.81
C ASP A 253 12.20 11.69 21.32
N GLU A 254 11.89 12.74 20.57
CA GLU A 254 11.81 12.68 19.11
C GLU A 254 13.10 12.15 18.49
N GLY A 255 12.96 11.30 17.47
CA GLY A 255 14.08 10.60 16.83
C GLY A 255 14.45 9.28 17.49
N ALA A 256 14.00 9.00 18.72
CA ALA A 256 14.22 7.70 19.34
C ALA A 256 13.48 6.58 18.60
N ILE A 257 14.04 5.36 18.59
CA ILE A 257 13.45 4.22 17.90
C ILE A 257 12.40 3.54 18.78
N VAL A 258 11.23 3.29 18.19
CA VAL A 258 10.12 2.56 18.80
C VAL A 258 9.59 1.53 17.81
N SER A 259 9.08 0.43 18.36
CA SER A 259 8.50 -0.67 17.59
C SER A 259 7.02 -0.82 17.97
N VAL A 260 6.13 -0.82 16.98
CA VAL A 260 4.68 -0.85 17.12
C VAL A 260 4.13 -2.15 16.53
N ASP A 261 3.44 -2.94 17.36
CA ASP A 261 2.75 -4.16 16.94
C ASP A 261 1.23 -3.91 16.84
N GLY A 262 0.78 -3.64 15.62
CA GLY A 262 -0.62 -3.45 15.28
C GLY A 262 -1.47 -4.73 15.37
N PHE A 263 -0.87 -5.92 15.46
CA PHE A 263 -1.64 -7.16 15.68
C PHE A 263 -2.06 -7.32 17.14
N THR A 264 -1.12 -7.11 18.06
CA THR A 264 -1.35 -7.35 19.50
C THR A 264 -1.72 -6.10 20.29
N GLY A 265 -1.47 -4.91 19.72
CA GLY A 265 -1.63 -3.62 20.39
C GLY A 265 -0.41 -3.22 21.23
N GLU A 266 0.71 -3.94 21.12
CA GLU A 266 1.89 -3.72 21.96
C GLU A 266 2.85 -2.68 21.37
N VAL A 267 3.53 -1.95 22.24
CA VAL A 267 4.50 -0.92 21.86
C VAL A 267 5.78 -1.13 22.65
N PHE A 268 6.93 -1.12 21.97
CA PHE A 268 8.23 -1.42 22.55
C PHE A 268 9.23 -0.29 22.31
N ALA A 269 10.10 -0.03 23.29
CA ALA A 269 11.29 0.78 23.09
C ALA A 269 12.34 0.05 22.26
N GLY A 270 13.05 0.80 21.43
CA GLY A 270 14.11 0.29 20.57
C GLY A 270 13.58 -0.49 19.37
N ALA A 271 14.53 -0.96 18.55
CA ALA A 271 14.23 -1.75 17.37
C ALA A 271 13.83 -3.18 17.76
N ILE A 272 12.91 -3.75 16.98
CA ILE A 272 12.64 -5.18 16.95
C ILE A 272 12.68 -5.58 15.48
N GLU A 273 13.39 -6.65 15.18
CA GLU A 273 13.53 -7.14 13.82
C GLU A 273 12.16 -7.50 13.25
N THR A 274 11.86 -6.94 12.08
CA THR A 274 10.64 -7.25 11.32
C THR A 274 10.98 -8.26 10.24
N VAL A 275 10.08 -9.22 10.06
CA VAL A 275 10.13 -10.19 8.98
C VAL A 275 9.00 -9.88 8.00
N GLN A 276 9.34 -9.77 6.73
CA GLN A 276 8.34 -9.76 5.66
C GLN A 276 7.79 -11.18 5.54
N PRO A 277 6.47 -11.40 5.65
CA PRO A 277 5.91 -12.72 5.43
C PRO A 277 6.23 -13.19 4.02
N ASN A 278 6.76 -14.40 3.93
CA ASN A 278 7.00 -15.05 2.65
C ASN A 278 5.92 -16.10 2.44
N VAL A 279 5.08 -15.90 1.42
CA VAL A 279 4.03 -16.84 1.03
C VAL A 279 4.61 -18.24 0.81
N ALA A 280 5.74 -18.35 0.10
CA ALA A 280 6.37 -19.63 -0.19
C ALA A 280 6.95 -20.32 1.05
N ALA A 281 7.23 -19.58 2.13
CA ALA A 281 7.69 -20.13 3.40
C ALA A 281 6.53 -20.59 4.30
N ASN A 282 5.29 -20.20 3.98
CA ASN A 282 4.08 -20.64 4.67
C ASN A 282 3.40 -21.74 3.84
N GLY A 283 3.64 -23.00 4.21
CA GLY A 283 3.18 -24.16 3.46
C GLY A 283 1.67 -24.17 3.23
N GLU A 284 0.90 -23.93 4.29
CA GLU A 284 -0.56 -23.90 4.21
C GLU A 284 -1.09 -22.73 3.36
N LEU A 285 -0.52 -21.53 3.48
CA LEU A 285 -0.93 -20.39 2.64
C LEU A 285 -0.60 -20.63 1.16
N SER A 286 0.59 -21.15 0.88
CA SER A 286 1.02 -21.49 -0.48
C SER A 286 0.09 -22.55 -1.10
N GLN A 287 -0.27 -23.58 -0.34
CA GLN A 287 -1.19 -24.64 -0.77
C GLN A 287 -2.61 -24.10 -1.04
N LEU A 288 -3.13 -23.24 -0.15
CA LEU A 288 -4.43 -22.61 -0.34
C LEU A 288 -4.46 -21.73 -1.61
N LEU A 289 -3.42 -20.93 -1.85
CA LEU A 289 -3.32 -20.10 -3.06
C LEU A 289 -3.16 -20.96 -4.32
N ALA A 290 -2.40 -22.05 -4.27
CA ALA A 290 -2.30 -22.98 -5.39
C ALA A 290 -3.67 -23.59 -5.76
N TRP A 291 -4.52 -23.92 -4.77
CA TRP A 291 -5.90 -24.36 -5.04
C TRP A 291 -6.75 -23.26 -5.68
N ALA A 292 -6.52 -22.00 -5.32
CA ALA A 292 -7.19 -20.86 -5.94
C ALA A 292 -6.79 -20.72 -7.42
N ASP A 293 -5.49 -20.85 -7.72
CA ASP A 293 -4.95 -20.77 -9.08
C ASP A 293 -5.41 -21.94 -9.97
N GLU A 294 -5.58 -23.14 -9.41
CA GLU A 294 -6.14 -24.31 -10.11
C GLU A 294 -7.63 -24.15 -10.46
N THR A 295 -8.34 -23.27 -9.74
CA THR A 295 -9.77 -23.06 -9.93
C THR A 295 -10.00 -22.06 -11.07
N PRO A 296 -10.85 -22.36 -12.07
CA PRO A 296 -11.13 -21.45 -13.18
C PRO A 296 -11.59 -20.07 -12.68
N SER A 297 -10.76 -19.05 -12.89
CA SER A 297 -10.99 -17.71 -12.35
C SER A 297 -10.45 -16.62 -13.29
N LEU A 298 -10.58 -15.36 -12.87
CA LEU A 298 -10.02 -14.21 -13.58
C LEU A 298 -8.49 -14.22 -13.41
N GLY A 299 -7.76 -13.98 -14.50
CA GLY A 299 -6.32 -13.79 -14.40
C GLY A 299 -5.98 -12.55 -13.54
N VAL A 300 -4.98 -12.68 -12.67
CA VAL A 300 -4.61 -11.60 -11.74
C VAL A 300 -3.34 -10.91 -12.22
N ARG A 301 -3.47 -9.65 -12.66
CA ARG A 301 -2.34 -8.78 -13.01
C ARG A 301 -2.17 -7.68 -11.96
N ALA A 302 -0.96 -7.16 -11.83
CA ALA A 302 -0.63 -6.12 -10.85
C ALA A 302 -0.66 -4.70 -11.46
N ASN A 303 -0.85 -3.72 -10.58
CA ASN A 303 -0.49 -2.33 -10.87
C ASN A 303 0.93 -2.12 -10.35
N ALA A 304 1.88 -1.85 -11.24
CA ALA A 304 3.29 -1.72 -10.87
C ALA A 304 3.98 -0.74 -11.82
N ASP A 305 4.65 0.25 -11.22
CA ASP A 305 5.25 1.37 -11.96
C ASP A 305 6.78 1.33 -11.91
N THR A 306 7.36 0.51 -11.04
CA THR A 306 8.81 0.34 -10.88
C THR A 306 9.24 -1.13 -11.04
N PRO A 307 10.52 -1.40 -11.35
CA PRO A 307 11.04 -2.76 -11.39
C PRO A 307 10.95 -3.50 -10.04
N ALA A 308 11.00 -2.76 -8.93
CA ALA A 308 10.86 -3.34 -7.59
C ALA A 308 9.43 -3.84 -7.36
N ASP A 309 8.44 -3.01 -7.70
CA ASP A 309 7.02 -3.37 -7.59
C ASP A 309 6.69 -4.54 -8.51
N ALA A 310 7.23 -4.55 -9.73
CA ALA A 310 7.07 -5.64 -10.69
C ALA A 310 7.56 -6.97 -10.11
N ARG A 311 8.79 -7.00 -9.54
CA ARG A 311 9.33 -8.20 -8.90
C ARG A 311 8.47 -8.65 -7.72
N GLN A 312 8.04 -7.72 -6.86
CA GLN A 312 7.20 -8.04 -5.72
C GLN A 312 5.84 -8.61 -6.16
N ALA A 313 5.23 -8.06 -7.20
CA ALA A 313 4.00 -8.58 -7.78
C ALA A 313 4.16 -10.03 -8.25
N LEU A 314 5.27 -10.37 -8.89
CA LEU A 314 5.56 -11.75 -9.32
C LEU A 314 5.73 -12.70 -8.16
N THR A 315 6.41 -12.28 -7.09
CA THR A 315 6.55 -13.12 -5.88
C THR A 315 5.22 -13.42 -5.20
N LEU A 316 4.21 -12.58 -5.43
CA LEU A 316 2.84 -12.74 -4.94
C LEU A 316 1.91 -13.44 -5.95
N GLY A 317 2.43 -13.89 -7.10
CA GLY A 317 1.69 -14.68 -8.09
C GLY A 317 1.11 -13.89 -9.27
N ALA A 318 1.36 -12.59 -9.41
CA ALA A 318 0.76 -11.80 -10.49
C ALA A 318 1.18 -12.29 -11.89
N GLU A 319 0.22 -12.58 -12.77
CA GLU A 319 0.43 -13.12 -14.12
C GLU A 319 1.00 -12.10 -15.13
N GLY A 320 1.08 -10.83 -14.74
CA GLY A 320 1.45 -9.71 -15.60
C GLY A 320 1.29 -8.38 -14.89
N ILE A 321 1.59 -7.28 -15.58
CA ILE A 321 1.25 -5.92 -15.12
C ILE A 321 0.06 -5.44 -15.94
N GLY A 322 -1.09 -5.18 -15.31
CA GLY A 322 -2.30 -4.70 -15.98
C GLY A 322 -2.36 -3.18 -16.08
N LEU A 323 -1.54 -2.48 -15.30
CA LEU A 323 -1.40 -1.03 -15.36
C LEU A 323 -0.02 -0.61 -14.84
N CYS A 324 0.81 -0.12 -15.75
CA CYS A 324 2.03 0.64 -15.48
C CYS A 324 1.77 2.11 -15.84
N ARG A 325 1.82 3.00 -14.84
CA ARG A 325 1.55 4.43 -14.96
C ARG A 325 2.84 5.17 -15.29
N THR A 326 2.87 5.80 -16.46
CA THR A 326 4.05 6.54 -16.90
C THR A 326 4.22 7.89 -16.21
N GLU A 327 3.15 8.45 -15.62
CA GLU A 327 3.19 9.73 -14.89
C GLU A 327 4.21 9.72 -13.75
N HIS A 328 4.26 8.64 -12.95
CA HIS A 328 5.19 8.52 -11.83
C HIS A 328 6.66 8.55 -12.28
N MET A 329 6.93 8.04 -13.48
CA MET A 329 8.27 8.10 -14.08
C MET A 329 8.66 9.53 -14.46
N PHE A 330 7.72 10.44 -14.69
CA PHE A 330 8.01 11.85 -15.02
C PHE A 330 8.22 12.73 -13.78
N PHE A 331 7.64 12.36 -12.64
CA PHE A 331 7.76 13.11 -11.38
C PHE A 331 9.13 12.99 -10.70
N LEU A 332 10.02 12.11 -11.18
CA LEU A 332 11.35 11.96 -10.61
C LEU A 332 12.17 13.27 -10.72
N PRO A 333 12.86 13.71 -9.64
CA PRO A 333 13.51 15.02 -9.58
C PRO A 333 14.48 15.32 -10.73
N GLU A 334 15.21 14.31 -11.20
CA GLU A 334 16.17 14.42 -12.31
C GLU A 334 15.50 14.64 -13.68
N ARG A 335 14.20 14.36 -13.79
CA ARG A 335 13.42 14.40 -15.04
C ARG A 335 12.54 15.63 -15.14
N LEU A 336 12.09 16.15 -14.01
CA LEU A 336 11.27 17.36 -13.93
C LEU A 336 11.82 18.55 -14.75
N PRO A 337 13.13 18.85 -14.79
CA PRO A 337 13.65 19.93 -15.63
C PRO A 337 13.35 19.72 -17.12
N PHE A 338 13.45 18.49 -17.62
CA PHE A 338 13.15 18.14 -19.02
C PHE A 338 11.65 18.14 -19.28
N VAL A 339 10.84 17.65 -18.34
CA VAL A 339 9.37 17.75 -18.43
C VAL A 339 8.95 19.21 -18.53
N ARG A 340 9.45 20.07 -17.64
CA ARG A 340 9.15 21.51 -17.67
C ARG A 340 9.58 22.16 -18.97
N ALA A 341 10.78 21.85 -19.46
CA ALA A 341 11.26 22.34 -20.76
C ALA A 341 10.35 21.91 -21.92
N MET A 342 9.92 20.65 -21.95
CA MET A 342 8.95 20.13 -22.91
C MET A 342 7.64 20.91 -22.83
N LEU A 343 7.07 21.09 -21.63
CA LEU A 343 5.79 21.77 -21.43
C LEU A 343 5.81 23.24 -21.85
N THR A 344 6.88 23.97 -21.52
CA THR A 344 7.04 25.38 -21.88
C THR A 344 7.14 25.60 -23.40
N ALA A 345 7.64 24.61 -24.14
CA ALA A 345 7.84 24.71 -25.58
C ALA A 345 6.72 24.02 -26.40
N ALA A 346 5.96 23.10 -25.80
CA ALA A 346 5.02 22.23 -26.51
C ALA A 346 4.03 23.00 -27.39
N ARG A 347 3.37 24.02 -26.84
CA ARG A 347 2.38 24.81 -27.60
C ARG A 347 2.98 25.51 -28.81
N GLU A 348 4.09 26.22 -28.62
CA GLU A 348 4.72 26.96 -29.72
C GLU A 348 5.24 26.01 -30.80
N VAL A 349 5.83 24.89 -30.40
CA VAL A 349 6.38 23.89 -31.34
C VAL A 349 5.27 23.19 -32.13
N SER A 350 4.20 22.75 -31.47
CA SER A 350 3.07 22.12 -32.17
C SER A 350 2.34 23.10 -33.11
N GLU A 351 2.28 24.39 -32.77
CA GLU A 351 1.77 25.41 -33.71
C GLU A 351 2.65 25.53 -34.96
N MET A 352 3.98 25.47 -34.81
CA MET A 352 4.92 25.47 -35.93
C MET A 352 4.85 24.18 -36.77
N GLU A 353 4.71 23.02 -36.13
CA GLU A 353 4.57 21.72 -36.80
C GLU A 353 3.28 21.63 -37.60
N ARG A 354 2.15 22.07 -37.02
CA ARG A 354 0.87 22.16 -37.75
C ARG A 354 0.97 23.09 -38.97
N ALA A 355 1.66 24.22 -38.85
CA ALA A 355 1.88 25.12 -39.99
C ALA A 355 2.71 24.46 -41.11
N VAL A 356 3.65 23.57 -40.77
CA VAL A 356 4.39 22.77 -41.75
C VAL A 356 3.47 21.74 -42.42
N GLU A 357 2.63 21.04 -41.66
CA GLU A 357 1.68 20.06 -42.20
C GLU A 357 0.64 20.69 -43.12
N GLU A 358 0.02 21.79 -42.71
CA GLU A 358 -0.90 22.58 -43.54
C GLU A 358 -0.22 23.00 -44.85
N ALA A 359 1.01 23.51 -44.79
CA ALA A 359 1.75 23.90 -45.99
C ALA A 359 2.14 22.70 -46.88
N ARG A 360 2.33 21.49 -46.31
CA ARG A 360 2.52 20.25 -47.09
C ARG A 360 1.25 19.86 -47.81
N HIS A 361 0.10 19.92 -47.13
CA HIS A 361 -1.20 19.61 -47.71
C HIS A 361 -1.54 20.60 -48.83
N ASP A 362 -1.36 21.91 -48.60
CA ASP A 362 -1.51 22.95 -49.63
C ASP A 362 -0.68 22.64 -50.89
N LEU A 363 0.55 22.15 -50.72
CA LEU A 363 1.43 21.80 -51.83
C LEU A 363 0.95 20.55 -52.60
N GLN A 364 0.31 19.61 -51.92
CA GLN A 364 -0.26 18.41 -52.55
C GLN A 364 -1.46 18.76 -53.44
N GLU A 365 -2.33 19.65 -52.97
CA GLU A 365 -3.53 20.09 -53.68
C GLU A 365 -3.24 21.15 -54.77
N ALA A 366 -2.12 21.88 -54.66
CA ALA A 366 -1.81 22.98 -55.56
C ALA A 366 -1.34 22.54 -56.96
N ALA A 367 -1.94 23.15 -57.98
CA ALA A 367 -1.58 23.03 -59.40
C ALA A 367 -1.10 24.38 -59.99
N GLY A 368 -0.32 24.32 -61.08
CA GLY A 368 0.15 25.50 -61.80
C GLY A 368 0.98 26.47 -60.92
N ASP A 369 0.74 27.77 -61.08
CA ASP A 369 1.48 28.83 -60.36
C ASP A 369 1.28 28.79 -58.83
N ALA A 370 0.13 28.28 -58.36
CA ALA A 370 -0.15 28.10 -56.94
C ALA A 370 0.80 27.10 -56.28
N ARG A 371 1.30 26.11 -57.03
CA ARG A 371 2.26 25.10 -56.52
C ARG A 371 3.59 25.74 -56.13
N THR A 372 4.05 26.75 -56.87
CA THR A 372 5.29 27.47 -56.57
C THR A 372 5.16 28.28 -55.29
N VAL A 373 4.00 28.90 -55.05
CA VAL A 373 3.70 29.64 -53.82
C VAL A 373 3.62 28.69 -52.62
N ALA A 374 2.87 27.59 -52.74
CA ALA A 374 2.76 26.57 -51.70
C ALA A 374 4.13 25.97 -51.32
N ARG A 375 4.99 25.73 -52.32
CA ARG A 375 6.36 25.23 -52.08
C ARG A 375 7.22 26.23 -51.30
N ARG A 376 7.09 27.54 -51.58
CA ARG A 376 7.79 28.59 -50.83
C ARG A 376 7.27 28.68 -49.40
N ARG A 377 5.95 28.59 -49.20
CA ARG A 377 5.31 28.57 -47.88
C ARG A 377 5.81 27.39 -47.03
N LEU A 378 5.84 26.19 -47.61
CA LEU A 378 6.36 25.00 -46.95
C LEU A 378 7.82 25.17 -46.54
N ARG A 379 8.68 25.64 -47.46
CA ARG A 379 10.10 25.88 -47.15
C ARG A 379 10.26 26.86 -45.99
N SER A 380 9.54 27.98 -46.01
CA SER A 380 9.60 29.00 -44.96
C SER A 380 9.14 28.46 -43.60
N ALA A 381 8.06 27.67 -43.56
CA ALA A 381 7.59 27.02 -42.35
C ALA A 381 8.62 26.02 -41.80
N GLN A 382 9.24 25.22 -42.69
CA GLN A 382 10.29 24.27 -42.31
C GLN A 382 11.55 24.97 -41.77
N GLU A 383 12.00 26.05 -42.42
CA GLU A 383 13.14 26.84 -41.97
C GLU A 383 12.88 27.48 -40.60
N ARG A 384 11.66 27.97 -40.35
CA ARG A 384 11.26 28.53 -39.06
C ARG A 384 11.28 27.47 -37.95
N LEU A 385 10.71 26.29 -38.19
CA LEU A 385 10.73 25.18 -37.23
C LEU A 385 12.15 24.66 -37.00
N ALA A 386 12.97 24.57 -38.05
CA ALA A 386 14.34 24.08 -37.97
C ALA A 386 15.28 25.07 -37.26
N GLY A 387 15.02 26.38 -37.35
CA GLY A 387 15.82 27.43 -36.70
C GLY A 387 15.32 27.88 -35.33
N SER A 388 14.20 27.34 -34.82
CA SER A 388 13.62 27.76 -33.54
C SER A 388 14.41 27.17 -32.35
N PRO A 389 14.95 28.00 -31.44
CA PRO A 389 15.57 27.53 -30.20
C PRO A 389 14.61 26.71 -29.32
N GLN A 390 13.33 27.07 -29.31
CA GLN A 390 12.28 26.36 -28.59
C GLN A 390 12.05 24.96 -29.17
N ALA A 391 12.03 24.83 -30.49
CA ALA A 391 11.93 23.52 -31.15
C ALA A 391 13.15 22.62 -30.86
N HIS A 392 14.35 23.20 -30.78
CA HIS A 392 15.54 22.47 -30.35
C HIS A 392 15.44 22.01 -28.90
N ARG A 393 15.10 22.92 -27.98
CA ARG A 393 14.93 22.61 -26.54
C ARG A 393 13.86 21.54 -26.32
N PHE A 394 12.74 21.62 -27.04
CA PHE A 394 11.65 20.64 -26.99
C PHE A 394 12.11 19.25 -27.44
N ARG A 395 12.76 19.15 -28.60
CA ARG A 395 13.28 17.87 -29.12
C ARG A 395 14.36 17.27 -28.23
N GLU A 396 15.25 18.10 -27.67
CA GLU A 396 16.25 17.65 -26.71
C GLU A 396 15.59 17.12 -25.44
N ALA A 397 14.63 17.85 -24.88
CA ALA A 397 13.87 17.41 -23.71
C ALA A 397 13.16 16.07 -23.96
N LEU A 398 12.46 15.93 -25.08
CA LEU A 398 11.81 14.66 -25.46
C LEU A 398 12.82 13.52 -25.64
N ALA A 399 13.97 13.77 -26.28
CA ALA A 399 15.00 12.75 -26.45
C ALA A 399 15.56 12.27 -25.11
N ARG A 400 15.81 13.20 -24.17
CA ARG A 400 16.26 12.86 -22.82
C ARG A 400 15.20 12.06 -22.06
N LEU A 401 13.93 12.46 -22.15
CA LEU A 401 12.82 11.75 -21.52
C LEU A 401 12.63 10.35 -22.12
N ALA A 402 12.75 10.18 -23.44
CA ALA A 402 12.74 8.88 -24.10
C ALA A 402 13.86 7.97 -23.58
N ASP A 403 15.08 8.48 -23.43
CA ASP A 403 16.21 7.71 -22.91
C ASP A 403 15.96 7.21 -21.48
N PHE A 404 15.38 8.05 -20.62
CA PHE A 404 15.00 7.67 -19.27
C PHE A 404 13.91 6.59 -19.28
N GLN A 405 12.83 6.82 -20.01
CA GLN A 405 11.70 5.89 -20.10
C GLN A 405 12.10 4.55 -20.71
N ARG A 406 12.92 4.55 -21.76
CA ARG A 406 13.42 3.32 -22.39
C ARG A 406 14.14 2.44 -21.37
N ARG A 407 14.98 3.04 -20.50
CA ARG A 407 15.68 2.29 -19.45
C ARG A 407 14.71 1.71 -18.44
N ASP A 408 13.77 2.51 -17.93
CA ASP A 408 12.78 2.06 -16.96
C ASP A 408 11.93 0.92 -17.52
N PHE A 409 11.41 1.08 -18.74
CA PHE A 409 10.63 0.04 -19.40
C PHE A 409 11.45 -1.22 -19.65
N ALA A 410 12.71 -1.09 -20.04
CA ALA A 410 13.58 -2.26 -20.23
C ALA A 410 13.80 -2.99 -18.91
N GLU A 411 13.96 -2.29 -17.79
CA GLU A 411 14.08 -2.91 -16.47
C GLU A 411 12.77 -3.57 -16.01
N ILE A 412 11.62 -2.94 -16.23
CA ILE A 412 10.30 -3.51 -15.92
C ILE A 412 10.04 -4.75 -16.78
N LEU A 413 10.26 -4.68 -18.10
CA LEU A 413 10.07 -5.80 -19.02
C LEU A 413 11.01 -6.97 -18.67
N ARG A 414 12.27 -6.71 -18.33
CA ARG A 414 13.20 -7.74 -17.83
C ARG A 414 12.70 -8.37 -16.53
N ALA A 415 12.20 -7.55 -15.60
CA ALA A 415 11.66 -8.05 -14.34
C ALA A 415 10.46 -8.97 -14.56
N MET A 416 9.65 -8.72 -15.59
CA MET A 416 8.43 -9.48 -15.91
C MET A 416 8.66 -10.78 -16.66
N ASP A 417 9.89 -11.08 -17.09
CA ASP A 417 10.31 -12.40 -17.60
C ASP A 417 9.32 -13.00 -18.63
N GLY A 418 8.99 -12.21 -19.66
CA GLY A 418 8.10 -12.62 -20.75
C GLY A 418 6.59 -12.57 -20.46
N ARG A 419 6.18 -12.12 -19.27
CA ARG A 419 4.77 -11.86 -18.92
C ARG A 419 4.28 -10.53 -19.52
N PRO A 420 2.96 -10.39 -19.80
CA PRO A 420 2.40 -9.19 -20.42
C PRO A 420 2.48 -7.97 -19.50
N VAL A 421 2.85 -6.81 -20.08
CA VAL A 421 3.00 -5.53 -19.38
C VAL A 421 2.20 -4.45 -20.09
N THR A 422 1.08 -4.03 -19.49
CA THR A 422 0.25 -2.94 -19.98
C THR A 422 0.79 -1.60 -19.49
N ILE A 423 1.30 -0.80 -20.41
CA ILE A 423 1.87 0.52 -20.16
C ILE A 423 0.86 1.56 -20.59
N ARG A 424 0.39 2.37 -19.63
CA ARG A 424 -0.53 3.46 -19.89
C ARG A 424 0.27 4.72 -20.23
N LEU A 425 -0.05 5.30 -21.38
CA LEU A 425 0.50 6.58 -21.80
C LEU A 425 0.10 7.71 -20.84
N LEU A 426 0.74 8.87 -21.00
CA LEU A 426 0.59 10.01 -20.08
C LEU A 426 -0.87 10.43 -19.89
N ASP A 427 -1.32 10.42 -18.64
CA ASP A 427 -2.68 10.74 -18.18
C ASP A 427 -2.70 11.90 -17.17
N ALA A 428 -1.56 12.43 -16.72
CA ALA A 428 -1.57 13.58 -15.81
C ALA A 428 -1.88 14.89 -16.55
N PRO A 429 -2.66 15.80 -15.95
CA PRO A 429 -2.79 17.16 -16.46
C PRO A 429 -1.46 17.91 -16.30
N LEU A 430 -1.10 18.71 -17.30
CA LEU A 430 0.25 19.26 -17.42
C LEU A 430 0.67 20.18 -16.27
N HIS A 431 -0.29 20.86 -15.63
CA HIS A 431 -0.01 21.76 -14.52
C HIS A 431 0.54 21.03 -13.28
N GLU A 432 0.31 19.73 -13.13
CA GLU A 432 0.86 18.95 -12.00
C GLU A 432 2.39 18.85 -12.04
N PHE A 433 3.02 18.99 -13.21
CA PHE A 433 4.48 18.97 -13.35
C PHE A 433 5.15 20.33 -13.13
N LEU A 434 4.34 21.38 -12.98
CA LEU A 434 4.79 22.74 -12.72
C LEU A 434 4.70 23.04 -11.22
N PRO A 435 5.57 23.92 -10.69
CA PRO A 435 5.37 24.41 -9.33
C PRO A 435 3.99 25.11 -9.22
N PRO A 436 3.35 25.09 -8.03
CA PRO A 436 2.05 25.73 -7.82
C PRO A 436 2.03 27.19 -8.30
N TYR A 437 0.91 27.59 -8.91
CA TYR A 437 0.77 28.95 -9.46
C TYR A 437 1.02 30.04 -8.41
N GLU A 438 0.51 29.86 -7.19
CA GLU A 438 0.66 30.82 -6.09
C GLU A 438 2.14 30.94 -5.65
N GLU A 439 2.86 29.82 -5.61
CA GLU A 439 4.29 29.78 -5.29
C GLU A 439 5.11 30.49 -6.37
N LEU A 440 4.86 30.18 -7.66
CA LEU A 440 5.51 30.88 -8.77
C LEU A 440 5.22 32.38 -8.77
N LEU A 441 3.98 32.78 -8.46
CA LEU A 441 3.59 34.18 -8.39
C LEU A 441 4.37 34.91 -7.30
N GLN A 442 4.51 34.29 -6.12
CA GLN A 442 5.29 34.82 -5.02
C GLN A 442 6.78 34.89 -5.37
N GLU A 443 7.36 33.83 -5.92
CA GLU A 443 8.77 33.79 -6.34
C GLU A 443 9.09 34.88 -7.37
N VAL A 444 8.25 35.03 -8.40
CA VAL A 444 8.41 36.07 -9.43
C VAL A 444 8.29 37.46 -8.81
N ALA A 445 7.34 37.68 -7.90
CA ALA A 445 7.19 38.97 -7.21
C ALA A 445 8.41 39.33 -6.36
N VAL A 446 8.96 38.36 -5.62
CA VAL A 446 10.18 38.53 -4.82
C VAL A 446 11.37 38.82 -5.74
N LEU A 447 11.57 38.03 -6.80
CA LEU A 447 12.66 38.21 -7.76
C LEU A 447 12.62 39.58 -8.45
N ARG A 448 11.42 40.05 -8.84
CA ARG A 448 11.24 41.41 -9.38
C ARG A 448 11.66 42.48 -8.37
N ALA A 449 11.28 42.31 -7.11
CA ALA A 449 11.62 43.27 -6.05
C ALA A 449 13.12 43.28 -5.73
N THR A 450 13.79 42.12 -5.67
CA THR A 450 15.23 42.05 -5.40
C THR A 450 16.08 42.59 -6.54
N LEU A 451 15.68 42.34 -7.80
CA LEU A 451 16.32 42.93 -8.98
C LEU A 451 16.14 44.46 -9.03
N ALA A 452 14.96 44.97 -8.69
CA ALA A 452 14.73 46.41 -8.59
C ALA A 452 15.55 47.07 -7.46
N GLY A 453 15.85 46.33 -6.39
CA GLY A 453 16.63 46.79 -5.24
C GLY A 453 18.15 46.58 -5.31
N GLN A 454 18.70 46.10 -6.44
CA GLN A 454 20.13 45.74 -6.63
C GLN A 454 20.67 44.69 -5.64
N ALA A 455 19.79 43.98 -4.93
CA ALA A 455 20.14 43.04 -3.87
C ALA A 455 20.13 41.60 -4.39
N GLY A 456 20.96 41.30 -5.39
CA GLY A 456 21.16 39.93 -5.89
C GLY A 456 19.97 39.31 -6.64
N GLY A 457 20.26 38.62 -7.73
CA GLY A 457 19.28 37.95 -8.60
C GLY A 457 19.75 37.93 -10.04
N SER A 458 19.52 36.84 -10.76
CA SER A 458 19.85 36.76 -12.19
C SER A 458 18.63 37.19 -13.02
N PRO A 459 18.78 38.17 -13.96
CA PRO A 459 17.73 38.51 -14.92
C PRO A 459 17.26 37.31 -15.73
N GLU A 460 18.14 36.33 -15.97
CA GLU A 460 17.82 35.10 -16.69
C GLU A 460 16.88 34.21 -15.88
N THR A 461 17.13 34.07 -14.57
CA THR A 461 16.26 33.31 -13.66
C THR A 461 14.88 33.94 -13.53
N LEU A 462 14.80 35.28 -13.52
CA LEU A 462 13.51 35.96 -13.53
C LEU A 462 12.73 35.64 -14.82
N ALA A 463 13.37 35.77 -15.98
CA ALA A 463 12.72 35.49 -17.26
C ALA A 463 12.23 34.03 -17.35
N GLU A 464 13.01 33.07 -16.83
CA GLU A 464 12.61 31.67 -16.76
C GLU A 464 11.38 31.46 -15.86
N LYS A 465 11.39 32.03 -14.65
CA LYS A 465 10.27 31.91 -13.69
C LYS A 465 9.02 32.62 -14.18
N GLU A 466 9.15 33.77 -14.85
CA GLU A 466 8.04 34.46 -15.52
C GLU A 466 7.42 33.62 -16.62
N HIS A 467 8.26 32.95 -17.43
CA HIS A 467 7.77 32.06 -18.47
C HIS A 467 7.04 30.84 -17.90
N LEU A 468 7.57 30.25 -16.81
CA LEU A 468 6.90 29.17 -16.07
C LEU A 468 5.56 29.63 -15.47
N LEU A 469 5.49 30.84 -14.90
CA LEU A 469 4.28 31.40 -14.34
C LEU A 469 3.19 31.58 -15.42
N GLU A 470 3.54 32.14 -16.57
CA GLU A 470 2.60 32.28 -17.69
C GLU A 470 2.14 30.92 -18.23
N THR A 471 3.04 29.94 -18.27
CA THR A 471 2.71 28.55 -18.65
C THR A 471 1.75 27.91 -17.64
N ALA A 472 2.03 28.03 -16.34
CA ALA A 472 1.19 27.52 -15.27
C ALA A 472 -0.20 28.16 -15.29
N LYS A 473 -0.27 29.47 -15.56
CA LYS A 473 -1.53 30.19 -15.73
C LYS A 473 -2.31 29.71 -16.95
N ALA A 474 -1.63 29.47 -18.08
CA ALA A 474 -2.27 29.00 -19.31
C ALA A 474 -2.77 27.55 -19.19
N LEU A 475 -2.11 26.73 -18.38
CA LEU A 475 -2.47 25.34 -18.10
C LEU A 475 -3.37 25.17 -16.87
N HIS A 476 -3.75 26.28 -16.21
CA HIS A 476 -4.66 26.25 -15.08
C HIS A 476 -6.06 25.88 -15.55
N GLU A 477 -6.67 24.91 -14.86
CA GLU A 477 -7.99 24.39 -15.21
C GLU A 477 -8.90 24.46 -14.00
N PHE A 478 -10.17 24.81 -14.25
CA PHE A 478 -11.20 24.78 -13.20
C PHE A 478 -11.44 23.37 -12.65
N ASN A 479 -11.38 22.34 -13.52
CA ASN A 479 -11.60 20.94 -13.14
C ASN A 479 -10.54 20.03 -13.80
N PRO A 480 -9.34 19.90 -13.20
CA PRO A 480 -8.25 19.08 -13.75
C PRO A 480 -8.62 17.63 -14.08
N MET A 481 -9.52 17.01 -13.30
CA MET A 481 -10.00 15.65 -13.53
C MET A 481 -10.67 15.47 -14.90
N LEU A 482 -11.32 16.51 -15.43
CA LEU A 482 -12.05 16.48 -16.70
C LEU A 482 -11.36 17.32 -17.78
N GLY A 483 -10.13 17.78 -17.53
CA GLY A 483 -9.42 18.74 -18.35
C GLY A 483 -8.66 18.15 -19.55
N HIS A 484 -7.59 18.85 -19.91
CA HIS A 484 -6.69 18.55 -21.03
C HIS A 484 -5.60 17.56 -20.61
N ARG A 485 -6.00 16.28 -20.53
CA ARG A 485 -5.17 15.15 -20.11
C ARG A 485 -5.48 13.90 -20.94
N GLY A 486 -4.70 12.84 -20.73
CA GLY A 486 -4.91 11.55 -21.39
C GLY A 486 -4.84 11.62 -22.92
N CYS A 487 -5.72 10.91 -23.63
CA CYS A 487 -5.75 10.91 -25.10
C CYS A 487 -5.86 12.32 -25.70
N ARG A 488 -6.58 13.25 -25.05
CA ARG A 488 -6.76 14.63 -25.53
C ARG A 488 -5.42 15.35 -25.62
N LEU A 489 -4.58 15.16 -24.61
CA LEU A 489 -3.22 15.68 -24.57
C LEU A 489 -2.36 15.04 -25.67
N GLY A 490 -2.46 13.71 -25.82
CA GLY A 490 -1.74 12.98 -26.88
C GLY A 490 -2.14 13.39 -28.30
N ILE A 491 -3.39 13.78 -28.51
CA ILE A 491 -3.89 14.30 -29.79
C ILE A 491 -3.41 15.74 -30.03
N ALA A 492 -3.42 16.58 -28.99
CA ALA A 492 -2.96 17.96 -29.09
C ALA A 492 -1.43 18.08 -29.26
N TYR A 493 -0.68 17.15 -28.65
CA TYR A 493 0.78 17.09 -28.69
C TYR A 493 1.24 15.65 -29.05
N PRO A 494 1.11 15.23 -30.32
CA PRO A 494 1.42 13.87 -30.78
C PRO A 494 2.84 13.43 -30.49
N GLU A 495 3.79 14.37 -30.41
CA GLU A 495 5.20 14.13 -30.18
C GLU A 495 5.44 13.49 -28.81
N ILE A 496 4.63 13.84 -27.81
CA ILE A 496 4.70 13.26 -26.46
C ILE A 496 4.34 11.76 -26.53
N THR A 497 3.21 11.45 -27.15
CA THR A 497 2.72 10.07 -27.31
C THR A 497 3.68 9.24 -28.17
N ALA A 498 4.16 9.81 -29.27
CA ALA A 498 5.12 9.16 -30.17
C ALA A 498 6.45 8.85 -29.44
N THR A 499 6.92 9.76 -28.60
CA THR A 499 8.13 9.59 -27.79
C THR A 499 7.97 8.44 -26.80
N GLN A 500 6.84 8.38 -26.08
CA GLN A 500 6.56 7.27 -25.15
C GLN A 500 6.44 5.94 -25.89
N ALA A 501 5.68 5.88 -26.98
CA ALA A 501 5.51 4.66 -27.78
C ALA A 501 6.85 4.16 -28.33
N ARG A 502 7.71 5.07 -28.81
CA ARG A 502 9.07 4.74 -29.25
C ARG A 502 9.91 4.16 -28.11
N ALA A 503 9.91 4.79 -26.93
CA ALA A 503 10.66 4.31 -25.78
C ALA A 503 10.21 2.89 -25.35
N ILE A 504 8.91 2.61 -25.37
CA ILE A 504 8.34 1.28 -25.08
C ILE A 504 8.82 0.25 -26.09
N ILE A 505 8.74 0.56 -27.39
CA ILE A 505 9.13 -0.35 -28.46
C ILE A 505 10.64 -0.61 -28.45
N GLU A 506 11.46 0.43 -28.31
CA GLU A 506 12.92 0.30 -28.22
C GLU A 506 13.33 -0.55 -27.00
N ALA A 507 12.70 -0.32 -25.84
CA ALA A 507 12.92 -1.14 -24.65
C ALA A 507 12.54 -2.62 -24.88
N ALA A 508 11.44 -2.89 -25.58
CA ALA A 508 11.03 -4.25 -25.89
C ALA A 508 11.99 -4.96 -26.85
N PHE A 509 12.63 -4.24 -27.78
CA PHE A 509 13.69 -4.82 -28.63
C PHE A 509 14.96 -5.19 -27.85
N GLU A 510 15.24 -4.53 -26.72
CA GLU A 510 16.38 -4.86 -25.85
C GLU A 510 16.16 -6.07 -24.95
N VAL A 511 14.90 -6.52 -24.81
CA VAL A 511 14.50 -7.55 -23.84
C VAL A 511 13.89 -8.73 -24.59
N PRO A 512 14.55 -9.90 -24.60
CA PRO A 512 14.00 -11.11 -25.22
C PRO A 512 12.62 -11.45 -24.65
N ASP A 513 11.72 -11.94 -25.51
CA ASP A 513 10.36 -12.39 -25.18
C ASP A 513 9.46 -11.34 -24.51
N ALA A 514 9.84 -10.05 -24.53
CA ALA A 514 9.04 -8.96 -24.00
C ALA A 514 7.65 -8.87 -24.65
N ARG A 515 6.62 -8.67 -23.81
CA ARG A 515 5.21 -8.55 -24.23
C ARG A 515 4.60 -7.20 -23.79
N PRO A 516 5.03 -6.07 -24.37
CA PRO A 516 4.43 -4.78 -24.06
C PRO A 516 3.03 -4.66 -24.67
N GLU A 517 2.10 -4.06 -23.91
CA GLU A 517 0.77 -3.66 -24.36
C GLU A 517 0.65 -2.14 -24.13
N ILE A 518 0.33 -1.36 -25.16
CA ILE A 518 0.20 0.10 -25.03
C ILE A 518 -1.26 0.44 -24.79
N MET A 519 -1.54 1.15 -23.69
CA MET A 519 -2.88 1.58 -23.31
C MET A 519 -3.02 3.10 -23.41
N ILE A 520 -4.04 3.54 -24.16
CA ILE A 520 -4.39 4.95 -24.31
C ILE A 520 -5.40 5.33 -23.21
N PRO A 521 -5.10 6.30 -22.34
CA PRO A 521 -6.01 6.73 -21.28
C PRO A 521 -7.15 7.62 -21.80
N LEU A 522 -8.29 7.59 -21.09
CA LEU A 522 -9.36 8.59 -21.17
C LEU A 522 -10.10 8.73 -22.51
N VAL A 523 -10.10 7.68 -23.33
CA VAL A 523 -10.84 7.60 -24.61
C VAL A 523 -12.36 7.60 -24.36
N GLY A 524 -13.08 8.49 -25.03
CA GLY A 524 -14.55 8.59 -24.97
C GLY A 524 -15.25 8.22 -26.28
N GLN A 525 -14.54 8.23 -27.41
CA GLN A 525 -15.06 7.88 -28.74
C GLN A 525 -14.01 7.19 -29.61
N VAL A 526 -14.45 6.44 -30.62
CA VAL A 526 -13.57 5.65 -31.52
C VAL A 526 -12.65 6.52 -32.38
N GLY A 527 -12.99 7.78 -32.61
CA GLY A 527 -12.17 8.71 -33.41
C GLY A 527 -10.99 9.33 -32.66
N GLU A 528 -10.96 9.20 -31.34
CA GLU A 528 -9.81 9.53 -30.46
C GLU A 528 -8.86 8.34 -30.39
#